data_AF-A0A7Y8LI15-F1
#
_entry.id   AF-A0A7Y8LI15-F1
#
_cell.length_a   1.000
_cell.length_b   1.000
_cell.length_c   1.000
_cell.angle_alpha   90.00
_cell.angle_beta   90.00
_cell.angle_gamma   90.00
#
_symmetry.space_group_name_H-M   'P 1'
#
loop_
_entity.id
_entity.type
_entity.pdbx_description
1 polymer ?
#
loop_
_entity_poly.entity_id
_entity_poly.type
_entity_poly.pdbx_seq_one_letter_code
_entity_poly.pdbx_strand_id
1 'polypeptide(L)'
;MATQNLRWRIEKLTLAGFRGFSKEASFPINGNSALIHGNNGTGKSTIAQGIQWILYGKFPPGVLANSQYDKFLSALSAGKKSYRGSLEFSCGKKRFVVHRDARGGFTLQEGARTLTQEEAEDRLAALLGLDGESFVRVALLHQSKIRGLLMDDAKDRNAAMDKLLGTDSASDICAVLKPKVFTDAASRWRAAIQLREQNHKAKLDLLSEQLQEARERARSFGFLNKDFTIDGVESAYKSLWTGLEKISAQHEVSIGLFPGCSTLSSASAAAQSVKKAISTIRTHSSIQNRLATAKVKSGTILALKKEWIAGLKERDLAAASQVKFIKDYGTADDMAIDLKRLSTEMSKAKDRLKQANALRTLLSDAYALLAATPMTNCPVCESTLPDCQRTVQSLHQRVNKLANEEVKAIENSIRQMQKSEQLIEQRQAALSSLDMTVKKHQSAVDKLTKRIVDALSLPAASEKSIASKLDSATKALDEEVKALTNSVVILEEGLADMETRHAAIREGLMTVESGPHCQDHFLPAISLGLAGLISSGRPEPPPPFRRLSRRSGRTSA
;
A
#
# COMPACT_ATOMS: atom_id res chain seq x y z
N MET A 1 38.00 -67.47 -15.31
CA MET A 1 37.74 -68.93 -15.33
C MET A 1 38.15 -69.45 -16.69
N ALA A 2 39.22 -70.23 -16.76
CA ALA A 2 39.64 -70.87 -18.00
C ALA A 2 38.58 -71.90 -18.39
N THR A 3 37.73 -71.55 -19.34
CA THR A 3 36.88 -72.49 -20.06
C THR A 3 37.82 -73.49 -20.75
N GLN A 4 38.08 -74.61 -20.08
CA GLN A 4 38.55 -75.81 -20.76
C GLN A 4 37.60 -75.98 -21.95
N ASN A 5 38.16 -75.94 -23.16
CA ASN A 5 37.43 -76.17 -24.40
C ASN A 5 36.84 -77.59 -24.32
N LEU A 6 35.67 -77.70 -23.71
CA LEU A 6 34.87 -78.91 -23.57
C LEU A 6 34.35 -79.24 -24.97
N ARG A 7 35.20 -79.89 -25.76
CA ARG A 7 34.85 -80.35 -27.11
C ARG A 7 34.00 -81.61 -26.99
N TRP A 8 32.73 -81.46 -27.30
CA TRP A 8 31.80 -82.57 -27.48
C TRP A 8 32.18 -83.37 -28.73
N ARG A 9 32.25 -84.70 -28.61
CA ARG A 9 32.57 -85.61 -29.72
C ARG A 9 31.57 -86.75 -29.77
N ILE A 10 31.08 -87.08 -30.96
CA ILE A 10 30.22 -88.24 -31.16
C ILE A 10 31.10 -89.48 -31.34
N GLU A 11 30.89 -90.48 -30.50
CA GLU A 11 31.62 -91.75 -30.55
C GLU A 11 30.89 -92.75 -31.45
N LYS A 12 29.58 -92.91 -31.25
CA LYS A 12 28.78 -93.90 -31.96
C LYS A 12 27.33 -93.48 -32.06
N LEU A 13 26.73 -93.70 -33.21
CA LEU A 13 25.29 -93.55 -33.43
C LEU A 13 24.71 -94.90 -33.81
N THR A 14 23.63 -95.32 -33.16
CA THR A 14 22.87 -96.51 -33.55
C THR A 14 21.42 -96.13 -33.79
N LEU A 15 20.87 -96.56 -34.93
CA LEU A 15 19.48 -96.32 -35.33
C LEU A 15 18.85 -97.65 -35.74
N ALA A 16 17.64 -97.93 -35.28
CA ALA A 16 16.87 -99.11 -35.70
C ALA A 16 15.41 -98.72 -35.91
N GLY A 17 14.77 -99.26 -36.96
CA GLY A 17 13.38 -98.97 -37.30
C GLY A 17 13.10 -97.50 -37.65
N PHE A 18 14.14 -96.68 -37.86
CA PHE A 18 14.07 -95.22 -37.99
C PHE A 18 14.20 -94.80 -39.46
N ARG A 19 13.10 -94.34 -40.06
CA ARG A 19 13.03 -93.82 -41.44
C ARG A 19 13.69 -94.74 -42.48
N GLY A 20 14.83 -94.34 -43.06
CA GLY A 20 15.55 -95.12 -44.07
C GLY A 20 16.20 -96.40 -43.53
N PHE A 21 16.27 -96.57 -42.21
CA PHE A 21 16.93 -97.68 -41.54
C PHE A 21 15.89 -98.64 -40.95
N SER A 22 15.48 -99.65 -41.73
CA SER A 22 14.54 -100.68 -41.27
C SER A 22 15.17 -101.68 -40.30
N LYS A 23 16.43 -102.06 -40.53
CA LYS A 23 17.26 -102.86 -39.62
C LYS A 23 18.15 -101.96 -38.76
N GLU A 24 18.70 -102.53 -37.69
CA GLU A 24 19.67 -101.84 -36.84
C GLU A 24 20.93 -101.51 -37.64
N ALA A 25 21.28 -100.22 -37.67
CA ALA A 25 22.47 -99.68 -38.29
C ALA A 25 23.28 -98.93 -37.23
N SER A 26 24.56 -99.25 -37.14
CA SER A 26 25.48 -98.63 -36.19
C SER A 26 26.65 -97.97 -36.92
N PHE A 27 26.92 -96.71 -36.56
CA PHE A 27 27.90 -95.84 -37.18
C PHE A 27 28.95 -95.45 -36.12
N PRO A 28 30.10 -96.15 -36.06
CA PRO A 28 31.20 -95.78 -35.19
C PRO A 28 31.96 -94.59 -35.79
N ILE A 29 31.81 -93.41 -35.18
CA ILE A 29 32.49 -92.17 -35.60
C ILE A 29 33.81 -92.01 -34.82
N ASN A 30 33.91 -92.60 -33.62
CA ASN A 30 35.08 -92.62 -32.74
C ASN A 30 35.66 -91.22 -32.46
N GLY A 31 34.79 -90.20 -32.40
CA GLY A 31 35.17 -88.82 -32.15
C GLY A 31 36.00 -88.15 -33.24
N ASN A 32 36.02 -88.73 -34.45
CA ASN A 32 36.76 -88.24 -35.62
C ASN A 32 35.85 -87.52 -36.62
N SER A 33 36.45 -86.84 -37.59
CA SER A 33 35.71 -86.29 -38.74
C SER A 33 35.24 -87.44 -39.63
N ALA A 34 33.95 -87.52 -39.91
CA ALA A 34 33.35 -88.55 -40.76
C ALA A 34 32.63 -87.91 -41.95
N LEU A 35 32.82 -88.48 -43.15
CA LEU A 35 32.09 -88.07 -44.36
C LEU A 35 31.03 -89.12 -44.69
N ILE A 36 29.76 -88.71 -44.68
CA ILE A 36 28.63 -89.56 -45.06
C ILE A 36 28.32 -89.32 -46.54
N HIS A 37 28.58 -90.30 -47.40
CA HIS A 37 28.33 -90.22 -48.84
C HIS A 37 27.31 -91.27 -49.31
N GLY A 38 26.70 -91.03 -50.47
CA GLY A 38 25.68 -91.91 -51.06
C GLY A 38 24.75 -91.14 -51.99
N ASN A 39 23.98 -91.86 -52.82
CA ASN A 39 23.04 -91.25 -53.76
C ASN A 39 21.91 -90.48 -53.05
N ASN A 40 21.16 -89.67 -53.79
CA ASN A 40 19.97 -89.03 -53.22
C ASN A 40 18.94 -90.09 -52.79
N GLY A 41 18.27 -89.85 -51.67
CA GLY A 41 17.30 -90.80 -51.10
C GLY A 41 17.88 -91.94 -50.25
N THR A 42 19.21 -92.07 -50.11
CA THR A 42 19.83 -93.18 -49.33
C THR A 42 19.83 -92.99 -47.81
N GLY A 43 19.20 -91.93 -47.29
CA GLY A 43 19.09 -91.70 -45.85
C GLY A 43 20.23 -90.92 -45.19
N LYS A 44 21.07 -90.21 -45.95
CA LYS A 44 22.13 -89.34 -45.38
C LYS A 44 21.58 -88.31 -44.38
N SER A 45 20.54 -87.57 -44.77
CA SER A 45 19.87 -86.58 -43.90
C SER A 45 19.14 -87.24 -42.72
N THR A 46 18.77 -88.52 -42.85
CA THR A 46 18.16 -89.30 -41.76
C THR A 46 19.12 -89.48 -40.59
N ILE A 47 20.43 -89.59 -40.85
CA ILE A 47 21.45 -89.70 -39.79
C ILE A 47 21.50 -88.42 -38.95
N ALA A 48 21.58 -87.25 -39.60
CA ALA A 48 21.56 -85.94 -38.94
C ALA A 48 20.28 -85.71 -38.12
N GLN A 49 19.14 -86.07 -38.69
CA GLN A 49 17.84 -86.00 -38.01
C GLN A 49 17.74 -87.00 -36.84
N GLY A 50 18.38 -88.17 -36.96
CA GLY A 50 18.47 -89.15 -35.90
C GLY A 50 19.20 -88.62 -34.67
N ILE A 51 20.35 -87.96 -34.86
CA ILE A 51 21.09 -87.31 -33.77
C ILE A 51 20.21 -86.26 -33.06
N GLN A 52 19.57 -85.39 -33.84
CA GLN A 52 18.67 -84.37 -33.31
C GLN A 52 17.50 -84.95 -32.52
N TRP A 53 16.86 -86.00 -33.06
CA TRP A 53 15.75 -86.67 -32.41
C TRP A 53 16.20 -87.40 -31.13
N ILE A 54 17.35 -88.06 -31.13
CA ILE A 54 17.88 -88.73 -29.93
C ILE A 54 18.17 -87.70 -28.82
N LEU A 55 18.70 -86.52 -29.15
CA LEU A 55 19.01 -85.50 -28.14
C LEU A 55 17.76 -84.74 -27.66
N TYR A 56 16.98 -84.15 -28.56
CA TYR A 56 15.93 -83.19 -28.18
C TYR A 56 14.48 -83.68 -28.37
N GLY A 57 14.29 -84.79 -29.09
CA GLY A 57 13.00 -85.48 -29.17
C GLY A 57 11.94 -84.73 -29.97
N LYS A 58 12.30 -83.56 -30.50
CA LYS A 58 11.48 -82.65 -31.30
C LYS A 58 12.36 -82.08 -32.42
N PHE A 59 11.72 -81.71 -33.52
CA PHE A 59 12.36 -80.95 -34.59
C PHE A 59 11.92 -79.47 -34.53
N PRO A 60 12.73 -78.52 -35.02
CA PRO A 60 12.36 -77.13 -35.10
C PRO A 60 11.15 -76.93 -36.02
N PRO A 61 10.41 -75.82 -35.86
CA PRO A 61 9.28 -75.49 -36.73
C PRO A 61 9.68 -75.52 -38.21
N GLY A 62 8.86 -76.16 -39.05
CA GLY A 62 9.08 -76.26 -40.51
C GLY A 62 9.91 -77.46 -41.00
N VAL A 63 10.42 -78.33 -40.11
CA VAL A 63 11.11 -79.57 -40.51
C VAL A 63 10.14 -80.73 -40.80
N LEU A 64 8.92 -80.67 -40.26
CA LEU A 64 7.83 -81.63 -40.50
C LEU A 64 6.72 -80.95 -41.32
N ALA A 65 6.45 -81.46 -42.53
CA ALA A 65 5.31 -81.03 -43.33
C ALA A 65 4.07 -81.84 -42.95
N ASN A 66 3.14 -81.28 -42.15
CA ASN A 66 1.77 -81.75 -41.81
C ASN A 66 1.52 -83.27 -41.63
N SER A 67 2.57 -84.06 -41.36
CA SER A 67 2.52 -85.52 -41.29
C SER A 67 2.59 -85.96 -39.83
N GLN A 68 1.79 -86.97 -39.48
CA GLN A 68 1.74 -87.55 -38.14
C GLN A 68 3.16 -87.97 -37.71
N TYR A 69 3.64 -87.43 -36.58
CA TYR A 69 5.01 -87.57 -36.07
C TYR A 69 5.54 -89.01 -36.13
N ASP A 70 4.73 -89.98 -35.70
CA ASP A 70 5.08 -91.40 -35.70
C ASP A 70 5.27 -91.98 -37.11
N LYS A 71 4.46 -91.55 -38.10
CA LYS A 71 4.61 -91.97 -39.50
C LYS A 71 5.88 -91.42 -40.13
N PHE A 72 6.29 -90.22 -39.72
CA PHE A 72 7.53 -89.61 -40.19
C PHE A 72 8.77 -90.33 -39.64
N LEU A 73 8.70 -90.92 -38.44
CA LEU A 73 9.83 -91.58 -37.80
C LEU A 73 9.93 -93.08 -38.11
N SER A 74 8.81 -93.77 -38.34
CA SER A 74 8.82 -95.21 -38.66
C SER A 74 9.43 -95.53 -40.03
N ALA A 75 10.23 -96.59 -40.11
CA ALA A 75 10.70 -97.12 -41.38
C ALA A 75 9.57 -97.75 -42.22
N LEU A 76 9.63 -97.63 -43.55
CA LEU A 76 8.60 -98.11 -44.49
C LEU A 76 8.29 -99.62 -44.36
N SER A 77 9.22 -100.41 -43.84
CA SER A 77 9.13 -101.87 -43.71
C SER A 77 8.99 -102.36 -42.27
N ALA A 78 8.92 -101.45 -41.29
CA ALA A 78 8.91 -101.78 -39.86
C ALA A 78 7.52 -101.57 -39.25
N GLY A 79 7.16 -102.37 -38.23
CA GLY A 79 5.89 -102.23 -37.51
C GLY A 79 5.73 -100.86 -36.84
N LYS A 80 4.48 -100.40 -36.63
CA LYS A 80 4.18 -99.13 -35.95
C LYS A 80 4.93 -99.02 -34.60
N LYS A 81 5.54 -97.86 -34.32
CA LYS A 81 6.27 -97.54 -33.08
C LYS A 81 7.43 -98.50 -32.72
N SER A 82 8.21 -98.89 -33.72
CA SER A 82 9.40 -99.75 -33.54
C SER A 82 10.74 -99.02 -33.63
N TYR A 83 10.74 -97.68 -33.80
CA TYR A 83 11.98 -96.92 -33.93
C TYR A 83 12.68 -96.70 -32.59
N ARG A 84 14.00 -96.85 -32.58
CA ARG A 84 14.86 -96.58 -31.42
C ARG A 84 16.21 -96.06 -31.88
N GLY A 85 16.84 -95.24 -31.06
CA GLY A 85 18.16 -94.68 -31.33
C GLY A 85 19.00 -94.60 -30.07
N SER A 86 20.31 -94.79 -30.23
CA SER A 86 21.28 -94.47 -29.19
C SER A 86 22.41 -93.61 -29.75
N LEU A 87 22.85 -92.65 -28.94
CA LEU A 87 23.96 -91.77 -29.25
C LEU A 87 24.96 -91.83 -28.11
N GLU A 88 26.16 -92.27 -28.42
CA GLU A 88 27.31 -92.24 -27.53
C GLU A 88 28.15 -91.00 -27.87
N PHE A 89 28.43 -90.17 -26.87
CA PHE A 89 29.25 -88.98 -27.03
C PHE A 89 30.14 -88.73 -25.81
N SER A 90 31.24 -88.02 -26.03
CA SER A 90 32.22 -87.73 -25.00
C SER A 90 32.48 -86.24 -24.87
N CYS A 91 32.86 -85.83 -23.66
CA CYS A 91 33.32 -84.48 -23.37
C CYS A 91 34.52 -84.59 -22.42
N GLY A 92 35.72 -84.32 -22.94
CA GLY A 92 36.95 -84.60 -22.23
C GLY A 92 37.10 -86.09 -21.91
N LYS A 93 37.19 -86.43 -20.62
CA LYS A 93 37.30 -87.83 -20.14
C LYS A 93 35.95 -88.50 -19.85
N LYS A 94 34.85 -87.75 -19.91
CA LYS A 94 33.51 -88.27 -19.59
C LYS A 94 32.85 -88.85 -20.85
N ARG A 95 32.16 -89.98 -20.68
CA ARG A 95 31.36 -90.62 -21.72
C ARG A 95 29.90 -90.64 -21.32
N PHE A 96 29.05 -90.34 -22.30
CA PHE A 96 27.62 -90.25 -22.15
C PHE A 96 26.95 -91.13 -23.19
N VAL A 97 25.92 -91.87 -22.78
CA VAL A 97 25.08 -92.66 -23.68
C VAL A 97 23.65 -92.21 -23.52
N VAL A 98 23.07 -91.70 -24.59
CA VAL A 98 21.65 -91.33 -24.64
C VAL A 98 20.92 -92.37 -25.45
N HIS A 99 19.83 -92.91 -24.89
CA HIS A 99 18.92 -93.80 -25.60
C HIS A 99 17.53 -93.18 -25.65
N ARG A 100 16.88 -93.29 -26.82
CA ARG A 100 15.51 -92.86 -27.03
C ARG A 100 14.74 -93.91 -27.84
N ASP A 101 13.50 -94.18 -27.45
CA ASP A 101 12.60 -95.11 -28.15
C ASP A 101 11.27 -94.45 -28.58
N ALA A 102 10.52 -95.16 -29.43
CA ALA A 102 9.22 -94.74 -29.93
C ALA A 102 8.09 -94.69 -28.87
N ARG A 103 8.30 -95.28 -27.69
CA ARG A 103 7.33 -95.30 -26.58
C ARG A 103 7.56 -94.16 -25.59
N GLY A 104 8.52 -93.27 -25.87
CA GLY A 104 8.87 -92.13 -25.02
C GLY A 104 9.90 -92.48 -23.94
N GLY A 105 10.51 -93.67 -23.99
CA GLY A 105 11.65 -94.00 -23.16
C GLY A 105 12.83 -93.11 -23.53
N PHE A 106 13.34 -92.37 -22.55
CA PHE A 106 14.55 -91.55 -22.68
C PHE A 106 15.46 -91.83 -21.49
N THR A 107 16.71 -92.22 -21.75
CA THR A 107 17.68 -92.50 -20.68
C THR A 107 19.04 -91.89 -21.01
N LEU A 108 19.67 -91.30 -20.00
CA LEU A 108 21.03 -90.76 -20.07
C LEU A 108 21.93 -91.54 -19.12
N GLN A 109 22.98 -92.16 -19.64
CA GLN A 109 24.02 -92.80 -18.84
C GLN A 109 25.25 -91.89 -18.75
N GLU A 110 25.66 -91.52 -17.54
CA GLU A 110 26.92 -90.83 -17.23
C GLU A 110 27.79 -91.79 -16.39
N GLY A 111 28.69 -92.52 -17.05
CA GLY A 111 29.49 -93.57 -16.40
C GLY A 111 28.63 -94.69 -15.81
N ALA A 112 28.61 -94.83 -14.49
CA ALA A 112 27.84 -95.85 -13.78
C ALA A 112 26.40 -95.40 -13.40
N ARG A 113 26.06 -94.11 -13.57
CA ARG A 113 24.73 -93.58 -13.26
C ARG A 113 23.85 -93.60 -14.51
N THR A 114 22.63 -94.12 -14.37
CA THR A 114 21.59 -94.05 -15.41
C THR A 114 20.44 -93.18 -14.91
N LEU A 115 20.15 -92.10 -15.61
CA LEU A 115 19.00 -91.23 -15.38
C LEU A 115 17.90 -91.56 -16.39
N THR A 116 16.64 -91.37 -16.01
CA THR A 116 15.47 -91.71 -16.83
C THR A 116 14.54 -90.51 -17.00
N GLN A 117 13.89 -90.40 -18.16
CA GLN A 117 12.84 -89.42 -18.48
C GLN A 117 13.24 -87.97 -18.17
N GLU A 118 12.42 -87.23 -17.41
CA GLU A 118 12.55 -85.78 -17.17
C GLU A 118 13.89 -85.39 -16.54
N GLU A 119 14.36 -86.15 -15.54
CA GLU A 119 15.67 -85.92 -14.92
C GLU A 119 16.83 -86.08 -15.91
N ALA A 120 16.69 -86.99 -16.88
CA ALA A 120 17.68 -87.16 -17.93
C ALA A 120 17.64 -85.99 -18.93
N GLU A 121 16.46 -85.45 -19.25
CA GLU A 121 16.30 -84.32 -20.17
C GLU A 121 16.85 -83.02 -19.57
N ASP A 122 16.53 -82.73 -18.31
CA ASP A 122 17.06 -81.56 -17.59
C ASP A 122 18.58 -81.65 -17.43
N ARG A 123 19.08 -82.84 -17.08
CA ARG A 123 20.52 -83.07 -16.97
C ARG A 123 21.21 -82.90 -18.32
N LEU A 124 20.63 -83.39 -19.42
CA LEU A 124 21.18 -83.21 -20.76
C LEU A 124 21.19 -81.72 -21.16
N ALA A 125 20.11 -80.98 -20.87
CA ALA A 125 20.02 -79.55 -21.15
C ALA A 125 21.08 -78.75 -20.38
N ALA A 126 21.27 -79.05 -19.09
CA ALA A 126 22.30 -78.43 -18.27
C ALA A 126 23.73 -78.81 -18.73
N LEU A 127 23.94 -80.02 -19.25
CA LEU A 127 25.24 -80.47 -19.76
C LEU A 127 25.61 -79.78 -21.07
N LEU A 128 24.68 -79.74 -22.04
CA LEU A 128 24.94 -79.18 -23.36
C LEU A 128 24.88 -77.64 -23.36
N GLY A 129 24.11 -77.02 -22.45
CA GLY A 129 23.91 -75.57 -22.39
C GLY A 129 23.23 -74.99 -23.64
N LEU A 130 22.65 -75.85 -24.48
CA LEU A 130 22.04 -75.51 -25.76
C LEU A 130 20.65 -76.12 -25.85
N ASP A 131 19.65 -75.27 -26.07
CA ASP A 131 18.32 -75.70 -26.48
C ASP A 131 18.33 -76.25 -27.91
N GLY A 132 17.27 -76.96 -28.30
CA GLY A 132 17.20 -77.64 -29.61
C GLY A 132 17.28 -76.70 -30.83
N GLU A 133 16.90 -75.42 -30.66
CA GLU A 133 17.03 -74.41 -31.72
C GLU A 133 18.47 -73.91 -31.83
N SER A 134 19.11 -73.62 -30.70
CA SER A 134 20.51 -73.21 -30.60
C SER A 134 21.43 -74.33 -31.10
N PHE A 135 21.12 -75.60 -30.81
CA PHE A 135 21.86 -76.76 -31.32
C PHE A 135 21.89 -76.81 -32.86
N VAL A 136 20.77 -76.51 -33.53
CA VAL A 136 20.72 -76.45 -35.00
C VAL A 136 21.49 -75.25 -35.55
N ARG A 137 21.50 -74.11 -34.84
CA ARG A 137 22.22 -72.92 -35.30
C ARG A 137 23.73 -73.04 -35.09
N VAL A 138 24.17 -73.77 -34.07
CA VAL A 138 25.57 -73.79 -33.62
C VAL A 138 26.30 -75.11 -33.93
N ALA A 139 25.62 -76.26 -33.81
CA ALA A 139 26.26 -77.59 -33.90
C ALA A 139 25.80 -78.41 -35.12
N LEU A 140 24.50 -78.39 -35.46
CA LEU A 140 23.93 -79.15 -36.58
C LEU A 140 23.47 -78.23 -37.71
N LEU A 141 24.39 -77.88 -38.59
CA LEU A 141 24.12 -77.01 -39.75
C LEU A 141 23.33 -77.74 -40.85
N HIS A 142 22.00 -77.62 -40.83
CA HIS A 142 21.14 -78.13 -41.90
C HIS A 142 21.42 -77.43 -43.24
N GLN A 143 21.13 -78.11 -44.36
CA GLN A 143 21.39 -77.67 -45.75
C GLN A 143 20.80 -76.29 -46.15
N SER A 144 20.01 -75.63 -45.30
CA SER A 144 19.46 -74.28 -45.51
C SER A 144 19.69 -73.29 -44.35
N LYS A 145 20.26 -73.71 -43.21
CA LYS A 145 20.29 -72.93 -41.97
C LYS A 145 21.55 -72.08 -41.75
N ILE A 146 22.66 -72.36 -42.44
CA ILE A 146 23.83 -71.45 -42.51
C ILE A 146 23.40 -70.08 -43.06
N ARG A 147 22.39 -70.07 -43.93
CA ARG A 147 21.81 -68.85 -44.51
C ARG A 147 21.12 -67.97 -43.46
N GLY A 148 20.55 -68.54 -42.40
CA GLY A 148 19.86 -67.78 -41.34
C GLY A 148 20.81 -66.89 -40.54
N LEU A 149 21.97 -67.40 -40.11
CA LEU A 149 22.94 -66.59 -39.37
C LEU A 149 23.47 -65.38 -40.18
N LEU A 150 23.50 -65.51 -41.51
CA LEU A 150 23.98 -64.48 -42.44
C LEU A 150 22.87 -63.54 -42.96
N MET A 151 21.62 -64.02 -43.05
CA MET A 151 20.49 -63.31 -43.67
C MET A 151 19.41 -62.89 -42.68
N ASP A 152 19.48 -63.30 -41.41
CA ASP A 152 18.58 -62.82 -40.35
C ASP A 152 18.84 -61.30 -40.10
N ASP A 153 17.78 -60.59 -39.68
CA ASP A 153 17.84 -59.16 -39.40
C ASP A 153 18.89 -58.84 -38.31
N ALA A 154 19.45 -57.62 -38.37
CA ALA A 154 20.54 -57.22 -37.47
C ALA A 154 20.21 -57.41 -35.98
N LYS A 155 18.94 -57.25 -35.60
CA LYS A 155 18.45 -57.49 -34.24
C LYS A 155 18.56 -58.95 -33.83
N ASP A 156 18.05 -59.86 -34.66
CA ASP A 156 18.02 -61.30 -34.35
C ASP A 156 19.42 -61.91 -34.45
N ARG A 157 20.23 -61.42 -35.39
CA ARG A 157 21.65 -61.78 -35.49
C ARG A 157 22.42 -61.33 -34.25
N ASN A 158 22.23 -60.09 -33.78
CA ASN A 158 22.90 -59.60 -32.59
C ASN A 158 22.43 -60.36 -31.34
N ALA A 159 21.14 -60.66 -31.20
CA ALA A 159 20.64 -61.48 -30.10
C ALA A 159 21.23 -62.91 -30.13
N ALA A 160 21.36 -63.52 -31.31
CA ALA A 160 22.03 -64.81 -31.46
C ALA A 160 23.52 -64.73 -31.09
N MET A 161 24.21 -63.65 -31.45
CA MET A 161 25.60 -63.40 -31.07
C MET A 161 25.75 -63.13 -29.58
N ASP A 162 24.85 -62.36 -28.97
CA ASP A 162 24.87 -62.07 -27.53
C ASP A 162 24.67 -63.34 -26.70
N LYS A 163 23.79 -64.24 -27.16
CA LYS A 163 23.60 -65.56 -26.54
C LYS A 163 24.81 -66.48 -26.76
N LEU A 164 25.46 -66.42 -27.93
CA LEU A 164 26.70 -67.15 -28.22
C LEU A 164 27.87 -66.68 -27.34
N LEU A 165 27.94 -65.37 -27.05
CA LEU A 165 29.01 -64.75 -26.27
C LEU A 165 28.70 -64.68 -24.77
N GLY A 166 27.46 -64.96 -24.35
CA GLY A 166 27.01 -64.87 -22.96
C GLY A 166 26.89 -63.44 -22.44
N THR A 167 26.60 -62.47 -23.32
CA THR A 167 26.48 -61.03 -23.00
C THR A 167 25.03 -60.59 -22.78
N ASP A 168 24.07 -61.50 -22.88
CA ASP A 168 22.65 -61.29 -22.65
C ASP A 168 22.34 -60.64 -21.28
N SER A 169 23.02 -61.11 -20.23
CA SER A 169 22.86 -60.60 -18.85
C SER A 169 23.21 -59.11 -18.70
N ALA A 170 24.14 -58.58 -19.50
CA ALA A 170 24.52 -57.17 -19.46
C ALA A 170 23.47 -56.26 -20.12
N SER A 171 22.80 -56.76 -21.16
CA SER A 171 21.69 -56.07 -21.82
C SER A 171 20.52 -55.88 -20.85
N ASP A 172 20.21 -56.90 -20.05
CA ASP A 172 19.14 -56.84 -19.05
C ASP A 172 19.39 -55.78 -17.97
N ILE A 173 20.64 -55.66 -17.49
CA ILE A 173 21.02 -54.62 -16.52
C ILE A 173 20.82 -53.22 -17.11
N CYS A 174 21.22 -53.00 -18.37
CA CYS A 174 21.04 -51.72 -19.05
C CYS A 174 19.57 -51.37 -19.24
N ALA A 175 18.72 -52.37 -19.51
CA ALA A 175 17.29 -52.18 -19.65
C ALA A 175 16.63 -51.71 -18.34
N VAL A 176 17.11 -52.19 -17.18
CA VAL A 176 16.61 -51.78 -15.86
C VAL A 176 17.07 -50.37 -15.48
N LEU A 177 18.34 -50.04 -15.69
CA LEU A 177 18.94 -48.78 -15.19
C LEU A 177 18.48 -47.52 -15.93
N LYS A 178 17.90 -47.62 -17.14
CA LYS A 178 17.41 -46.48 -17.95
C LYS A 178 18.26 -45.19 -17.82
N PRO A 179 19.54 -45.21 -18.26
CA PRO A 179 20.53 -44.15 -17.96
C PRO A 179 20.10 -42.72 -18.33
N LYS A 180 19.27 -42.57 -19.37
CA LYS A 180 18.77 -41.26 -19.84
C LYS A 180 18.02 -40.48 -18.76
N VAL A 181 17.25 -41.15 -17.90
CA VAL A 181 16.49 -40.46 -16.84
C VAL A 181 17.43 -39.78 -15.85
N PHE A 182 18.54 -40.44 -15.51
CA PHE A 182 19.54 -39.91 -14.59
C PHE A 182 20.34 -38.76 -15.22
N THR A 183 20.72 -38.87 -16.50
CA THR A 183 21.43 -37.79 -17.19
C THR A 183 20.56 -36.55 -17.34
N ASP A 184 19.28 -36.73 -17.65
CA ASP A 184 18.33 -35.62 -17.79
C ASP A 184 18.09 -34.94 -16.44
N ALA A 185 17.91 -35.69 -15.35
CA ALA A 185 17.78 -35.13 -14.01
C ALA A 185 19.04 -34.35 -13.59
N ALA A 186 20.23 -34.91 -13.82
CA ALA A 186 21.49 -34.25 -13.53
C ALA A 186 21.66 -32.95 -14.33
N SER A 187 21.27 -32.93 -15.60
CA SER A 187 21.31 -31.71 -16.43
C SER A 187 20.38 -30.61 -15.88
N ARG A 188 19.16 -30.96 -15.46
CA ARG A 188 18.20 -30.03 -14.85
C ARG A 188 18.72 -29.46 -13.54
N TRP A 189 19.32 -30.28 -12.68
CA TRP A 189 19.91 -29.80 -11.42
C TRP A 189 21.06 -28.83 -11.66
N ARG A 190 21.94 -29.11 -12.62
CA ARG A 190 23.03 -28.18 -12.97
C ARG A 190 22.50 -26.83 -13.47
N ALA A 191 21.50 -26.85 -14.35
CA ALA A 191 20.86 -25.62 -14.84
C ALA A 191 20.20 -24.82 -13.69
N ALA A 192 19.53 -25.50 -12.76
CA ALA A 192 18.89 -24.86 -11.61
C ALA A 192 19.92 -24.24 -10.64
N ILE A 193 21.05 -24.92 -10.40
CA ILE A 193 22.16 -24.39 -9.59
C ILE A 193 22.73 -23.14 -10.24
N GLN A 194 23.05 -23.20 -11.54
CA GLN A 194 23.60 -22.05 -12.28
C GLN A 194 22.67 -20.83 -12.25
N LEU A 195 21.35 -21.05 -12.41
CA LEU A 195 20.37 -19.97 -12.30
C LEU A 195 20.33 -19.35 -10.89
N ARG A 196 20.40 -20.17 -9.83
CA ARG A 196 20.46 -19.67 -8.45
C ARG A 196 21.74 -18.88 -8.18
N GLU A 197 22.88 -19.36 -8.66
CA GLU A 197 24.16 -18.64 -8.54
C GLU A 197 24.10 -17.28 -9.23
N GLN A 198 23.54 -17.21 -10.44
CA GLN A 198 23.34 -15.94 -11.15
C GLN A 198 22.43 -14.99 -10.37
N ASN A 199 21.32 -15.48 -9.81
CA ASN A 199 20.41 -14.65 -9.01
C ASN A 199 21.06 -14.15 -7.71
N HIS A 200 21.83 -15.01 -7.03
CA HIS A 200 22.56 -14.61 -5.83
C HIS A 200 23.64 -13.58 -6.15
N LYS A 201 24.35 -13.74 -7.26
CA LYS A 201 25.34 -12.77 -7.72
C LYS A 201 24.71 -11.43 -8.05
N ALA A 202 23.64 -11.40 -8.84
CA ALA A 202 22.91 -10.16 -9.14
C ALA A 202 22.39 -9.46 -7.87
N LYS A 203 21.93 -10.24 -6.88
CA LYS A 203 21.50 -9.68 -5.57
C LYS A 203 22.68 -9.12 -4.77
N LEU A 204 23.82 -9.78 -4.77
CA LEU A 204 25.04 -9.28 -4.12
C LEU A 204 25.52 -7.99 -4.79
N ASP A 205 25.55 -7.94 -6.11
CA ASP A 205 25.95 -6.76 -6.89
C ASP A 205 25.04 -5.56 -6.54
N LEU A 206 23.71 -5.75 -6.58
CA LEU A 206 22.73 -4.72 -6.20
C LEU A 206 22.91 -4.23 -4.75
N LEU A 207 23.06 -5.16 -3.79
CA LEU A 207 23.24 -4.79 -2.38
C LEU A 207 24.58 -4.06 -2.16
N SER A 208 25.62 -4.43 -2.91
CA SER A 208 26.93 -3.78 -2.83
C SER A 208 26.89 -2.35 -3.36
N GLU A 209 26.18 -2.12 -4.47
CA GLU A 209 25.95 -0.80 -5.06
C GLU A 209 25.15 0.09 -4.10
N GLN A 210 24.04 -0.41 -3.56
CA GLN A 210 23.21 0.31 -2.59
C GLN A 210 23.98 0.69 -1.32
N LEU A 211 24.84 -0.22 -0.83
CA LEU A 211 25.69 0.04 0.32
C LEU A 211 26.79 1.07 0.00
N GLN A 212 27.34 1.06 -1.21
CA GLN A 212 28.30 2.07 -1.65
C GLN A 212 27.63 3.45 -1.75
N GLU A 213 26.46 3.55 -2.37
CA GLU A 213 25.68 4.79 -2.44
C GLU A 213 25.34 5.33 -1.05
N ALA A 214 24.93 4.46 -0.12
CA ALA A 214 24.66 4.84 1.27
C ALA A 214 25.92 5.42 1.95
N ARG A 215 27.09 4.80 1.74
CA ARG A 215 28.37 5.30 2.25
C ARG A 215 28.77 6.64 1.64
N GLU A 216 28.57 6.82 0.34
CA GLU A 216 28.86 8.08 -0.35
C GLU A 216 27.93 9.20 0.14
N ARG A 217 26.64 8.93 0.32
CA ARG A 217 25.70 9.85 0.96
C ARG A 217 26.15 10.21 2.38
N ALA A 218 26.50 9.22 3.20
CA ALA A 218 26.98 9.49 4.56
C ALA A 218 28.27 10.34 4.58
N ARG A 219 29.19 10.13 3.62
CA ARG A 219 30.39 10.98 3.46
C ARG A 219 30.06 12.41 3.05
N SER A 220 29.03 12.61 2.22
CA SER A 220 28.58 13.96 1.85
C SER A 220 28.08 14.76 3.06
N PHE A 221 27.57 14.06 4.09
CA PHE A 221 27.19 14.63 5.37
C PHE A 221 28.35 14.74 6.39
N GLY A 222 29.59 14.42 5.98
CA GLY A 222 30.79 14.54 6.79
C GLY A 222 31.11 13.33 7.69
N PHE A 223 30.39 12.22 7.56
CA PHE A 223 30.67 11.00 8.32
C PHE A 223 31.82 10.21 7.72
N LEU A 224 32.69 9.67 8.58
CA LEU A 224 33.83 8.86 8.20
C LEU A 224 33.52 7.36 8.36
N ASN A 225 34.36 6.49 7.78
CA ASN A 225 34.15 5.04 7.85
C ASN A 225 34.08 4.49 9.29
N LYS A 226 34.72 5.17 10.26
CA LYS A 226 34.67 4.82 11.68
C LYS A 226 33.28 4.99 12.31
N ASP A 227 32.47 5.87 11.72
CA ASP A 227 31.13 6.23 12.21
C ASP A 227 30.06 5.28 11.63
N PHE A 228 30.40 4.42 10.66
CA PHE A 228 29.52 3.40 10.08
C PHE A 228 29.45 2.15 10.97
N THR A 229 29.29 2.38 12.27
CA THR A 229 29.09 1.38 13.31
C THR A 229 27.94 1.83 14.20
N ILE A 230 27.28 0.90 14.89
CA ILE A 230 26.23 1.21 15.87
C ILE A 230 26.74 2.19 16.95
N ASP A 231 28.00 2.04 17.38
CA ASP A 231 28.64 2.95 18.33
C ASP A 231 28.82 4.36 17.75
N GLY A 232 29.11 4.47 16.44
CA GLY A 232 29.15 5.72 15.70
C GLY A 232 27.80 6.43 15.69
N VAL A 233 26.72 5.71 15.40
CA VAL A 233 25.33 6.22 15.47
C VAL A 233 24.99 6.70 16.88
N GLU A 234 25.33 5.92 17.90
CA GLU A 234 25.10 6.29 19.29
C GLU A 234 25.87 7.56 19.67
N SER A 235 27.13 7.69 19.27
CA SER A 235 27.94 8.89 19.53
C SER A 235 27.37 10.14 18.85
N ALA A 236 26.88 10.01 17.62
CA ALA A 236 26.27 11.09 16.87
C ALA A 236 24.97 11.56 17.54
N TYR A 237 24.09 10.64 17.92
CA TYR A 237 22.86 10.97 18.64
C TYR A 237 23.11 11.54 20.05
N LYS A 238 24.12 11.04 20.78
CA LYS A 238 24.54 11.64 22.06
C LYS A 238 25.01 13.09 21.89
N SER A 239 25.83 13.36 20.88
CA SER A 239 26.30 14.72 20.60
C SER A 239 25.13 15.67 20.30
N LEU A 240 24.15 15.22 19.51
CA LEU A 240 22.95 15.97 19.20
C LEU A 240 22.08 16.18 20.45
N TRP A 241 21.94 15.16 21.29
CA TRP A 241 21.20 15.24 22.54
C TRP A 241 21.82 16.27 23.49
N THR A 242 23.15 16.29 23.66
CA THR A 242 23.82 17.32 24.48
C THR A 242 23.64 18.73 23.92
N GLY A 243 23.52 18.87 22.59
CA GLY A 243 23.17 20.13 21.94
C GLY A 243 21.75 20.58 22.30
N LEU A 244 20.79 19.66 22.27
CA LEU A 244 19.41 19.91 22.69
C LEU A 244 19.30 20.22 24.18
N GLU A 245 20.08 19.57 25.04
CA GLU A 245 20.13 19.89 26.49
C GLU A 245 20.64 21.31 26.74
N LYS A 246 21.63 21.79 25.97
CA LYS A 246 22.10 23.18 26.07
C LYS A 246 21.00 24.17 25.67
N ILE A 247 20.30 23.92 24.57
CA ILE A 247 19.19 24.77 24.11
C ILE A 247 18.03 24.70 25.11
N SER A 248 17.69 23.51 25.61
CA SER A 248 16.59 23.34 26.56
C SER A 248 16.90 24.02 27.90
N ALA A 249 18.15 23.96 28.38
CA ALA A 249 18.59 24.67 29.59
C ALA A 249 18.55 26.20 29.42
N GLN A 250 18.95 26.72 28.26
CA GLN A 250 18.87 28.16 27.95
C GLN A 250 17.44 28.69 27.92
N HIS A 251 16.46 27.84 27.59
CA HIS A 251 15.06 28.22 27.43
C HIS A 251 14.12 27.62 28.50
N GLU A 252 14.67 27.09 29.58
CA GLU A 252 13.96 26.55 30.75
C GLU A 252 12.95 25.42 30.42
N VAL A 253 13.25 24.59 29.42
CA VAL A 253 12.41 23.45 29.02
C VAL A 253 13.02 22.14 29.51
N SER A 254 12.23 21.32 30.19
CA SER A 254 12.63 19.96 30.54
C SER A 254 12.45 19.02 29.35
N ILE A 255 13.55 18.43 28.90
CA ILE A 255 13.54 17.29 27.98
C ILE A 255 13.80 16.01 28.78
N GLY A 256 13.27 14.87 28.31
CA GLY A 256 13.38 13.57 28.99
C GLY A 256 14.81 13.03 29.05
N LEU A 257 14.99 11.78 29.49
CA LEU A 257 16.30 11.12 29.46
C LEU A 257 16.60 10.56 28.06
N PHE A 258 17.87 10.57 27.65
CA PHE A 258 18.30 9.94 26.40
C PHE A 258 18.07 8.42 26.46
N PRO A 259 17.34 7.82 25.50
CA PRO A 259 16.95 6.41 25.57
C PRO A 259 18.07 5.38 25.26
N GLY A 260 19.29 5.81 24.93
CA GLY A 260 20.37 4.92 24.52
C GLY A 260 20.22 4.37 23.09
N CYS A 261 21.31 3.96 22.44
CA CYS A 261 21.32 3.51 21.04
C CYS A 261 22.21 2.28 20.80
N SER A 262 22.09 1.24 21.64
CA SER A 262 22.90 0.02 21.49
C SER A 262 22.42 -0.96 20.39
N THR A 263 21.28 -0.71 19.74
CA THR A 263 20.70 -1.59 18.70
C THR A 263 20.02 -0.77 17.60
N LEU A 264 19.85 -1.33 16.40
CA LEU A 264 19.12 -0.70 15.29
C LEU A 264 17.69 -0.28 15.67
N SER A 265 16.99 -1.09 16.47
CA SER A 265 15.65 -0.74 16.96
C SER A 265 15.66 0.42 17.96
N SER A 266 16.69 0.50 18.82
CA SER A 266 16.82 1.62 19.77
C SER A 266 17.32 2.91 19.11
N ALA A 267 18.05 2.83 17.99
CA ALA A 267 18.42 3.99 17.18
C ALA A 267 17.19 4.70 16.57
N SER A 268 16.20 3.94 16.09
CA SER A 268 14.91 4.51 15.65
C SER A 268 14.14 5.15 16.81
N ALA A 269 14.15 4.55 17.99
CA ALA A 269 13.51 5.11 19.17
C ALA A 269 14.17 6.43 19.61
N ALA A 270 15.50 6.50 19.58
CA ALA A 270 16.24 7.73 19.85
C ALA A 270 15.98 8.82 18.82
N ALA A 271 15.87 8.46 17.53
CA ALA A 271 15.47 9.40 16.49
C ALA A 271 14.10 10.02 16.77
N GLN A 272 13.12 9.21 17.18
CA GLN A 272 11.80 9.71 17.57
C GLN A 272 11.85 10.58 18.84
N SER A 273 12.68 10.22 19.82
CA SER A 273 12.86 11.02 21.04
C SER A 273 13.49 12.38 20.75
N VAL A 274 14.47 12.45 19.86
CA VAL A 274 15.05 13.72 19.37
C VAL A 274 13.99 14.60 18.72
N LYS A 275 13.18 14.02 17.81
CA LYS A 275 12.08 14.76 17.16
C LYS A 275 11.06 15.28 18.19
N LYS A 276 10.69 14.46 19.17
CA LYS A 276 9.80 14.87 20.27
C LYS A 276 10.43 15.98 21.11
N ALA A 277 11.71 15.89 21.44
CA ALA A 277 12.43 16.92 22.19
C ALA A 277 12.45 18.26 21.44
N ILE A 278 12.77 18.26 20.15
CA ILE A 278 12.72 19.46 19.30
C ILE A 278 11.31 20.08 19.30
N SER A 279 10.27 19.27 19.11
CA SER A 279 8.89 19.77 19.15
C SER A 279 8.49 20.34 20.52
N THR A 280 8.97 19.73 21.61
CA THR A 280 8.69 20.17 22.98
C THR A 280 9.37 21.50 23.27
N ILE A 281 10.63 21.68 22.83
CA ILE A 281 11.36 22.94 22.98
C ILE A 281 10.66 24.05 22.20
N ARG A 282 10.18 23.78 20.97
CA ARG A 282 9.39 24.77 20.22
C ARG A 282 8.15 25.19 21.01
N THR A 283 7.28 24.24 21.38
CA THR A 283 5.96 24.56 21.92
C THR A 283 5.98 25.06 23.37
N HIS A 284 6.91 24.58 24.19
CA HIS A 284 6.94 24.87 25.63
C HIS A 284 8.03 25.85 26.06
N SER A 285 8.77 26.46 25.12
CA SER A 285 9.76 27.47 25.49
C SER A 285 9.11 28.64 26.24
N SER A 286 9.75 29.07 27.33
CA SER A 286 9.30 30.21 28.13
C SER A 286 9.19 31.48 27.28
N ILE A 287 10.05 31.63 26.26
CA ILE A 287 10.05 32.75 25.31
C ILE A 287 8.79 32.76 24.43
N GLN A 288 8.34 31.61 23.91
CA GLN A 288 7.10 31.58 23.11
C GLN A 288 5.87 31.93 23.96
N ASN A 289 5.79 31.43 25.19
CA ASN A 289 4.72 31.76 26.13
C ASN A 289 4.71 33.26 26.50
N ARG A 290 5.90 33.83 26.74
CA ARG A 290 6.06 35.27 26.99
C ARG A 290 5.68 36.10 25.77
N LEU A 291 6.10 35.70 24.57
CA LEU A 291 5.76 36.38 23.32
C LEU A 291 4.25 36.36 23.07
N ALA A 292 3.59 35.23 23.28
CA ALA A 292 2.13 35.11 23.16
C ALA A 292 1.42 36.07 24.13
N THR A 293 1.84 36.07 25.39
CA THR A 293 1.28 36.95 26.42
C THR A 293 1.51 38.44 26.10
N ALA A 294 2.72 38.80 25.67
CA ALA A 294 3.08 40.17 25.29
C ALA A 294 2.29 40.66 24.07
N LYS A 295 2.10 39.80 23.05
CA LYS A 295 1.28 40.12 21.86
C LYS A 295 -0.19 40.37 22.23
N VAL A 296 -0.77 39.55 23.10
CA VAL A 296 -2.15 39.74 23.58
C VAL A 296 -2.29 41.06 24.35
N LYS A 297 -1.34 41.37 25.23
CA LYS A 297 -1.31 42.65 25.96
C LYS A 297 -1.14 43.85 25.03
N SER A 298 -0.20 43.78 24.09
CA SER A 298 0.02 44.83 23.08
C SER A 298 -1.24 45.08 22.25
N GLY A 299 -1.87 44.01 21.74
CA GLY A 299 -3.12 44.11 20.98
C GLY A 299 -4.26 44.74 21.78
N THR A 300 -4.41 44.39 23.06
CA THR A 300 -5.42 44.96 23.95
C THR A 300 -5.20 46.46 24.18
N ILE A 301 -3.95 46.88 24.45
CA ILE A 301 -3.60 48.28 24.67
C ILE A 301 -3.75 49.11 23.39
N LEU A 302 -3.36 48.57 22.24
CA LEU A 302 -3.56 49.23 20.94
C LEU A 302 -5.04 49.43 20.61
N ALA A 303 -5.89 48.42 20.89
CA ALA A 303 -7.33 48.53 20.71
C ALA A 303 -7.93 49.63 21.62
N LEU A 304 -7.57 49.62 22.91
CA LEU A 304 -8.01 50.64 23.87
C LEU A 304 -7.54 52.05 23.47
N LYS A 305 -6.29 52.19 22.99
CA LYS A 305 -5.77 53.47 22.49
C LYS A 305 -6.59 53.98 21.31
N LYS A 306 -6.94 53.11 20.36
CA LYS A 306 -7.76 53.47 19.20
C LYS A 306 -9.18 53.89 19.60
N GLU A 307 -9.82 53.14 20.50
CA GLU A 307 -11.14 53.47 21.05
C GLU A 307 -11.11 54.82 21.79
N TRP A 308 -10.07 55.08 22.56
CA TRP A 308 -9.92 56.32 23.33
C TRP A 308 -9.74 57.55 22.44
N ILE A 309 -8.87 57.48 21.42
CA ILE A 309 -8.67 58.58 20.46
C ILE A 309 -9.97 58.88 19.70
N ALA A 310 -10.71 57.84 19.27
CA ALA A 310 -11.98 58.01 18.60
C ALA A 310 -13.03 58.66 19.52
N GLY A 311 -13.14 58.18 20.77
CA GLY A 311 -14.07 58.72 21.76
C GLY A 311 -13.79 60.19 22.10
N LEU A 312 -12.52 60.58 22.24
CA LEU A 312 -12.13 61.98 22.43
C LEU A 312 -12.55 62.86 21.24
N LYS A 313 -12.31 62.39 20.00
CA LYS A 313 -12.70 63.13 18.80
C LYS A 313 -14.22 63.35 18.71
N GLU A 314 -15.01 62.34 19.03
CA GLU A 314 -16.48 62.45 19.05
C GLU A 314 -16.97 63.44 20.12
N ARG A 315 -16.39 63.37 21.33
CA ARG A 315 -16.69 64.33 22.41
C ARG A 315 -16.35 65.75 21.98
N ASP A 316 -15.15 65.98 21.46
CA ASP A 316 -14.67 67.31 21.11
C ASP A 316 -15.49 67.91 19.96
N LEU A 317 -15.94 67.09 19.00
CA LEU A 317 -16.89 67.51 17.95
C LEU A 317 -18.26 67.91 18.50
N ALA A 318 -18.80 67.13 19.44
CA ALA A 318 -20.07 67.45 20.10
C ALA A 318 -19.96 68.74 20.92
N ALA A 319 -18.86 68.90 21.68
CA ALA A 319 -18.58 70.11 22.46
C ALA A 319 -18.41 71.34 21.57
N ALA A 320 -17.67 71.22 20.46
CA ALA A 320 -17.51 72.30 19.48
C ALA A 320 -18.86 72.71 18.85
N SER A 321 -19.73 71.73 18.57
CA SER A 321 -21.09 71.99 18.07
C SER A 321 -21.95 72.72 19.10
N GLN A 322 -21.85 72.35 20.37
CA GLN A 322 -22.52 73.04 21.48
C GLN A 322 -22.01 74.47 21.65
N VAL A 323 -20.69 74.69 21.65
CA VAL A 323 -20.09 76.04 21.72
C VAL A 323 -20.52 76.91 20.56
N LYS A 324 -20.55 76.35 19.34
CA LYS A 324 -21.05 77.07 18.15
C LYS A 324 -22.53 77.43 18.29
N PHE A 325 -23.36 76.51 18.79
CA PHE A 325 -24.77 76.77 19.04
C PHE A 325 -24.98 77.89 20.07
N ILE A 326 -24.23 77.87 21.17
CA ILE A 326 -24.27 78.91 22.21
C ILE A 326 -23.84 80.26 21.64
N LYS A 327 -22.82 80.28 20.76
CA LYS A 327 -22.37 81.50 20.09
C LYS A 327 -23.44 82.08 19.14
N ASP A 328 -24.12 81.22 18.39
CA ASP A 328 -25.09 81.64 17.37
C ASP A 328 -26.45 82.04 17.98
N TYR A 329 -26.85 81.45 19.11
CA TYR A 329 -28.21 81.59 19.66
C TYR A 329 -28.29 81.96 21.15
N GLY A 330 -27.17 82.09 21.86
CA GLY A 330 -27.13 82.38 23.29
C GLY A 330 -27.19 81.13 24.18
N THR A 331 -27.12 81.36 25.48
CA THR A 331 -27.22 80.30 26.50
C THR A 331 -28.68 79.92 26.78
N ALA A 332 -28.89 78.84 27.53
CA ALA A 332 -30.22 78.45 27.99
C ALA A 332 -30.88 79.56 28.83
N ASP A 333 -30.09 80.30 29.60
CA ASP A 333 -30.57 81.41 30.43
C ASP A 333 -30.99 82.61 29.56
N ASP A 334 -30.22 82.92 28.51
CA ASP A 334 -30.58 83.98 27.54
C ASP A 334 -31.92 83.68 26.86
N MET A 335 -32.11 82.43 26.42
CA MET A 335 -33.36 81.97 25.81
C MET A 335 -34.54 82.03 26.78
N ALA A 336 -34.32 81.69 28.06
CA ALA A 336 -35.35 81.77 29.10
C ALA A 336 -35.75 83.23 29.39
N ILE A 337 -34.78 84.16 29.38
CA ILE A 337 -35.02 85.60 29.51
C ILE A 337 -35.85 86.10 28.31
N ASP A 338 -35.50 85.69 27.09
CA ASP A 338 -36.22 86.07 25.87
C ASP A 338 -37.66 85.54 25.85
N LEU A 339 -37.88 84.28 26.25
CA LEU A 339 -39.22 83.72 26.40
C LEU A 339 -40.06 84.52 27.40
N LYS A 340 -39.49 84.87 28.56
CA LYS A 340 -40.18 85.65 29.59
C LYS A 340 -40.52 87.07 29.12
N ARG A 341 -39.65 87.68 28.33
CA ARG A 341 -39.90 88.99 27.69
C ARG A 341 -41.02 88.88 26.67
N LEU A 342 -40.94 87.93 25.74
CA LEU A 342 -41.95 87.69 24.70
C LEU A 342 -43.32 87.35 25.30
N SER A 343 -43.39 86.50 26.33
CA SER A 343 -44.64 86.16 26.98
C SER A 343 -45.30 87.39 27.62
N THR A 344 -44.50 88.30 28.18
CA THR A 344 -44.95 89.55 28.77
C THR A 344 -45.46 90.53 27.71
N GLU A 345 -44.75 90.68 26.59
CA GLU A 345 -45.18 91.51 25.46
C GLU A 345 -46.44 90.96 24.79
N MET A 346 -46.52 89.64 24.62
CA MET A 346 -47.69 88.97 24.07
C MET A 346 -48.91 89.15 24.97
N SER A 347 -48.75 89.08 26.30
CA SER A 347 -49.82 89.37 27.26
C SER A 347 -50.35 90.80 27.09
N LYS A 348 -49.45 91.79 27.05
CA LYS A 348 -49.82 93.21 26.82
C LYS A 348 -50.52 93.42 25.48
N ALA A 349 -50.06 92.76 24.41
CA ALA A 349 -50.69 92.83 23.09
C ALA A 349 -52.08 92.17 23.07
N LYS A 350 -52.26 91.04 23.75
CA LYS A 350 -53.57 90.39 23.93
C LYS A 350 -54.54 91.28 24.70
N ASP A 351 -54.08 91.97 25.74
CA ASP A 351 -54.93 92.90 26.49
C ASP A 351 -55.31 94.13 25.66
N ARG A 352 -54.37 94.69 24.87
CA ARG A 352 -54.67 95.73 23.89
C ARG A 352 -55.67 95.27 22.83
N LEU A 353 -55.54 94.03 22.35
CA LEU A 353 -56.49 93.44 21.40
C LEU A 353 -57.89 93.33 22.02
N LYS A 354 -58.00 92.89 23.28
CA LYS A 354 -59.27 92.84 24.02
C LYS A 354 -59.89 94.23 24.14
N GLN A 355 -59.11 95.23 24.54
CA GLN A 355 -59.57 96.63 24.66
C GLN A 355 -60.02 97.20 23.31
N ALA A 356 -59.24 96.98 22.25
CA ALA A 356 -59.57 97.42 20.89
C ALA A 356 -60.84 96.74 20.36
N ASN A 357 -61.02 95.44 20.63
CA ASN A 357 -62.24 94.71 20.27
C ASN A 357 -63.47 95.16 21.06
N ALA A 358 -63.32 95.45 22.36
CA ALA A 358 -64.40 96.02 23.17
C ALA A 358 -64.82 97.40 22.65
N LEU A 359 -63.85 98.27 22.35
CA LEU A 359 -64.11 99.58 21.75
C LEU A 359 -64.76 99.45 20.37
N ARG A 360 -64.28 98.53 19.52
CA ARG A 360 -64.87 98.26 18.20
C ARG A 360 -66.32 97.82 18.32
N THR A 361 -66.63 96.93 19.26
CA THR A 361 -68.00 96.43 19.50
C THR A 361 -68.90 97.57 19.93
N LEU A 362 -68.48 98.37 20.92
CA LEU A 362 -69.24 99.54 21.39
C LEU A 362 -69.48 100.56 20.27
N LEU A 363 -68.47 100.86 19.45
CA LEU A 363 -68.61 101.79 18.32
C LEU A 363 -69.48 101.21 17.18
N SER A 364 -69.43 99.89 16.96
CA SER A 364 -70.28 99.20 16.00
C SER A 364 -71.74 99.20 16.44
N ASP A 365 -72.00 98.96 17.72
CA ASP A 365 -73.34 99.01 18.30
C ASP A 365 -73.90 100.44 18.26
N ALA A 366 -73.08 101.44 18.59
CA ALA A 366 -73.44 102.86 18.46
C ALA A 366 -73.72 103.26 17.00
N TYR A 367 -72.92 102.78 16.05
CA TYR A 367 -73.16 102.98 14.62
C TYR A 367 -74.48 102.33 14.18
N ALA A 368 -74.74 101.08 14.57
CA ALA A 368 -75.96 100.36 14.22
C ALA A 368 -77.22 101.06 14.75
N LEU A 369 -77.16 101.57 15.99
CA LEU A 369 -78.26 102.28 16.64
C LEU A 369 -78.54 103.63 15.96
N LEU A 370 -77.51 104.43 15.67
CA LEU A 370 -77.66 105.73 14.99
C LEU A 370 -78.03 105.60 13.50
N ALA A 371 -77.63 104.51 12.84
CA ALA A 371 -78.01 104.23 11.46
C ALA A 371 -79.48 103.76 11.33
N ALA A 372 -80.00 103.04 12.33
CA ALA A 372 -81.38 102.56 12.34
C ALA A 372 -82.40 103.64 12.73
N THR A 373 -82.04 104.53 13.67
CA THR A 373 -82.92 105.61 14.15
C THR A 373 -82.18 106.95 14.20
N PRO A 374 -82.47 107.91 13.28
CA PRO A 374 -81.85 109.22 13.31
C PRO A 374 -82.37 110.01 14.51
N MET A 375 -81.48 110.26 15.48
CA MET A 375 -81.80 110.96 16.71
C MET A 375 -81.06 112.30 16.78
N THR A 376 -81.71 113.30 17.35
CA THR A 376 -81.12 114.64 17.56
C THR A 376 -80.30 114.71 18.85
N ASN A 377 -80.52 113.81 19.80
CA ASN A 377 -79.86 113.77 21.11
C ASN A 377 -79.16 112.42 21.31
N CYS A 378 -77.99 112.44 21.95
CA CYS A 378 -77.25 111.23 22.29
C CYS A 378 -77.99 110.43 23.38
N PRO A 379 -78.23 109.12 23.21
CA PRO A 379 -78.93 108.30 24.21
C PRO A 379 -78.12 107.99 25.48
N VAL A 380 -76.82 108.32 25.52
CA VAL A 380 -75.95 108.06 26.67
C VAL A 380 -75.67 109.30 27.50
N CYS A 381 -75.45 110.45 26.85
CA CYS A 381 -75.06 111.69 27.53
C CYS A 381 -76.04 112.86 27.29
N GLU A 382 -77.18 112.61 26.64
CA GLU A 382 -78.29 113.55 26.37
C GLU A 382 -77.91 114.85 25.63
N SER A 383 -76.67 114.96 25.20
CA SER A 383 -76.14 116.11 24.47
C SER A 383 -76.67 116.13 23.05
N THR A 384 -76.89 117.33 22.50
CA THR A 384 -77.32 117.50 21.11
C THR A 384 -76.23 117.02 20.15
N LEU A 385 -76.62 116.17 19.20
CA LEU A 385 -75.70 115.63 18.19
C LEU A 385 -75.56 116.64 17.05
N PRO A 386 -74.35 117.16 16.77
CA PRO A 386 -74.11 117.99 15.62
C PRO A 386 -74.18 117.13 14.36
N ASP A 387 -75.29 117.21 13.63
CA ASP A 387 -75.56 116.51 12.36
C ASP A 387 -75.38 114.98 12.44
N CYS A 388 -76.50 114.27 12.61
CA CYS A 388 -76.56 112.82 12.75
C CYS A 388 -75.86 112.09 11.58
N GLN A 389 -75.98 112.57 10.33
CA GLN A 389 -75.36 111.93 9.17
C GLN A 389 -73.84 112.01 9.18
N ARG A 390 -73.27 113.16 9.54
CA ARG A 390 -71.81 113.32 9.69
C ARG A 390 -71.26 112.45 10.81
N THR A 391 -72.01 112.32 11.90
CA THR A 391 -71.62 111.49 13.05
C THR A 391 -71.61 110.01 12.68
N VAL A 392 -72.61 109.53 11.93
CA VAL A 392 -72.66 108.15 11.41
C VAL A 392 -71.50 107.85 10.45
N GLN A 393 -71.15 108.79 9.55
CA GLN A 393 -70.00 108.63 8.66
C GLN A 393 -68.67 108.58 9.43
N SER A 394 -68.49 109.45 10.42
CA SER A 394 -67.30 109.48 11.29
C SER A 394 -67.17 108.19 12.10
N LEU A 395 -68.27 107.68 12.66
CA LEU A 395 -68.31 106.39 13.36
C LEU A 395 -67.97 105.22 12.43
N HIS A 396 -68.55 105.18 11.24
CA HIS A 396 -68.24 104.14 10.25
C HIS A 396 -66.76 104.14 9.85
N GLN A 397 -66.19 105.32 9.56
CA GLN A 397 -64.76 105.47 9.27
C GLN A 397 -63.89 105.03 10.44
N ARG A 398 -64.26 105.39 11.68
CA ARG A 398 -63.50 105.02 12.88
C ARG A 398 -63.57 103.53 13.18
N VAL A 399 -64.73 102.89 13.02
CA VAL A 399 -64.89 101.43 13.15
C VAL A 399 -64.06 100.70 12.10
N ASN A 400 -64.12 101.12 10.84
CA ASN A 400 -63.32 100.52 9.76
C ASN A 400 -61.83 100.71 9.97
N LYS A 401 -61.39 101.88 10.44
CA LYS A 401 -59.99 102.16 10.78
C LYS A 401 -59.50 101.28 11.93
N LEU A 402 -60.27 101.20 13.03
CA LEU A 402 -59.97 100.32 14.16
C LEU A 402 -59.89 98.85 13.73
N ALA A 403 -60.83 98.38 12.90
CA ALA A 403 -60.88 97.00 12.44
C ALA A 403 -59.74 96.64 11.47
N ASN A 404 -59.40 97.53 10.53
CA ASN A 404 -58.44 97.23 9.47
C ASN A 404 -56.99 97.60 9.79
N GLU A 405 -56.75 98.63 10.57
CA GLU A 405 -55.39 99.08 10.89
C GLU A 405 -54.97 98.56 12.27
N GLU A 406 -55.69 98.94 13.32
CA GLU A 406 -55.24 98.69 14.70
C GLU A 406 -55.41 97.22 15.11
N VAL A 407 -56.59 96.64 14.93
CA VAL A 407 -56.85 95.23 15.29
C VAL A 407 -55.98 94.29 14.47
N LYS A 408 -55.90 94.47 13.13
CA LYS A 408 -55.04 93.64 12.28
C LYS A 408 -53.56 93.81 12.59
N ALA A 409 -53.09 95.02 12.91
CA ALA A 409 -51.70 95.23 13.31
C ALA A 409 -51.37 94.51 14.62
N ILE A 410 -52.27 94.57 15.62
CA ILE A 410 -52.10 93.87 16.90
C ILE A 410 -52.14 92.35 16.70
N GLU A 411 -53.07 91.81 15.90
CA GLU A 411 -53.14 90.38 15.56
C GLU A 411 -51.88 89.89 14.84
N ASN A 412 -51.37 90.67 13.88
CA ASN A 412 -50.13 90.34 13.18
C ASN A 412 -48.92 90.34 14.13
N SER A 413 -48.87 91.29 15.06
CA SER A 413 -47.83 91.34 16.09
C SER A 413 -47.90 90.13 17.02
N ILE A 414 -49.10 89.71 17.46
CA ILE A 414 -49.29 88.49 18.25
C ILE A 414 -48.83 87.24 17.47
N ARG A 415 -49.19 87.12 16.19
CA ARG A 415 -48.73 86.00 15.34
C ARG A 415 -47.22 85.98 15.17
N GLN A 416 -46.59 87.14 15.01
CA GLN A 416 -45.12 87.24 14.93
C GLN A 416 -44.46 86.82 16.25
N MET A 417 -44.97 87.29 17.39
CA MET A 417 -44.47 86.91 18.71
C MET A 417 -44.63 85.40 18.98
N GLN A 418 -45.75 84.79 18.56
CA GLN A 418 -45.96 83.34 18.67
C GLN A 418 -44.96 82.54 17.84
N LYS A 419 -44.63 83.01 16.62
CA LYS A 419 -43.60 82.37 15.79
C LYS A 419 -42.22 82.47 16.43
N SER A 420 -41.88 83.62 17.03
CA SER A 420 -40.60 83.75 17.75
C SER A 420 -40.54 82.89 19.01
N GLU A 421 -41.64 82.77 19.75
CA GLU A 421 -41.75 81.89 20.93
C GLU A 421 -41.47 80.43 20.54
N GLN A 422 -42.16 79.91 19.51
CA GLN A 422 -41.91 78.57 18.97
C GLN A 422 -40.47 78.36 18.51
N LEU A 423 -39.86 79.38 17.90
CA LEU A 423 -38.46 79.29 17.43
C LEU A 423 -37.48 79.20 18.61
N ILE A 424 -37.74 79.92 19.71
CA ILE A 424 -36.90 79.87 20.90
C ILE A 424 -37.07 78.54 21.63
N GLU A 425 -38.29 78.02 21.73
CA GLU A 425 -38.55 76.68 22.28
C GLU A 425 -37.82 75.58 21.48
N GLN A 426 -37.87 75.64 20.15
CA GLN A 426 -37.13 74.72 19.28
C GLN A 426 -35.61 74.81 19.51
N ARG A 427 -35.08 76.01 19.69
CA ARG A 427 -33.65 76.22 19.99
C ARG A 427 -33.27 75.68 21.37
N GLN A 428 -34.12 75.88 22.38
CA GLN A 428 -33.90 75.35 23.72
C GLN A 428 -33.90 73.82 23.73
N ALA A 429 -34.84 73.20 23.01
CA ALA A 429 -34.86 71.75 22.79
C ALA A 429 -33.59 71.27 22.08
N ALA A 430 -33.14 71.95 21.02
CA ALA A 430 -31.90 71.61 20.32
C ALA A 430 -30.67 71.71 21.24
N LEU A 431 -30.54 72.78 22.04
CA LEU A 431 -29.46 72.93 23.01
C LEU A 431 -29.46 71.81 24.05
N SER A 432 -30.64 71.43 24.57
CA SER A 432 -30.76 70.34 25.54
C SER A 432 -30.32 68.98 24.95
N SER A 433 -30.63 68.74 23.66
CA SER A 433 -30.21 67.52 22.96
C SER A 433 -28.69 67.48 22.73
N LEU A 434 -28.07 68.63 22.44
CA LEU A 434 -26.62 68.77 22.33
C LEU A 434 -25.93 68.54 23.69
N ASP A 435 -26.47 69.09 24.77
CA ASP A 435 -25.95 68.88 26.13
C ASP A 435 -26.00 67.41 26.54
N MET A 436 -27.11 66.72 26.25
CA MET A 436 -27.21 65.26 26.45
C MET A 436 -26.19 64.49 25.61
N THR A 437 -25.93 64.92 24.38
CA THR A 437 -24.95 64.28 23.49
C THR A 437 -23.53 64.45 24.04
N VAL A 438 -23.15 65.65 24.47
CA VAL A 438 -21.86 65.92 25.10
C VAL A 438 -21.69 65.08 26.38
N LYS A 439 -22.69 65.04 27.26
CA LYS A 439 -22.68 64.22 28.47
C LYS A 439 -22.55 62.73 28.16
N LYS A 440 -23.23 62.24 27.13
CA LYS A 440 -23.14 60.84 26.69
C LYS A 440 -21.72 60.51 26.25
N HIS A 441 -21.11 61.31 25.37
CA HIS A 441 -19.73 61.08 24.92
C HIS A 441 -18.72 61.23 26.07
N GLN A 442 -18.90 62.20 26.97
CA GLN A 442 -18.03 62.33 28.16
C GLN A 442 -18.11 61.06 29.03
N SER A 443 -19.31 60.56 29.31
CA SER A 443 -19.46 59.33 30.11
C SER A 443 -18.83 58.09 29.45
N ALA A 444 -18.79 58.04 28.12
CA ALA A 444 -18.12 56.98 27.37
C ALA A 444 -16.60 57.09 27.49
N VAL A 445 -16.05 58.31 27.37
CA VAL A 445 -14.62 58.59 27.60
C VAL A 445 -14.21 58.26 29.04
N ASP A 446 -15.04 58.58 30.03
CA ASP A 446 -14.77 58.24 31.44
C ASP A 446 -14.74 56.73 31.67
N LYS A 447 -15.66 55.97 31.04
CA LYS A 447 -15.65 54.50 31.09
C LYS A 447 -14.42 53.90 30.42
N LEU A 448 -14.01 54.44 29.25
CA LEU A 448 -12.78 54.02 28.57
C LEU A 448 -11.55 54.33 29.41
N THR A 449 -11.53 55.50 30.05
CA THR A 449 -10.46 55.92 30.96
C THR A 449 -10.31 54.94 32.11
N LYS A 450 -11.40 54.50 32.76
CA LYS A 450 -11.35 53.46 33.80
C LYS A 450 -10.76 52.14 33.28
N ARG A 451 -11.23 51.66 32.12
CA ARG A 451 -10.69 50.43 31.48
C ARG A 451 -9.19 50.52 31.20
N ILE A 452 -8.70 51.69 30.77
CA ILE A 452 -7.27 51.92 30.52
C ILE A 452 -6.47 51.96 31.83
N VAL A 453 -7.01 52.62 32.84
CA VAL A 453 -6.40 52.69 34.19
C VAL A 453 -6.26 51.29 34.78
N ASP A 454 -7.30 50.45 34.66
CA ASP A 454 -7.28 49.06 35.11
C ASP A 454 -6.27 48.22 34.32
N ALA A 455 -6.28 48.34 32.98
CA ALA A 455 -5.40 47.58 32.09
C ALA A 455 -3.91 47.92 32.27
N LEU A 456 -3.60 49.17 32.61
CA LEU A 456 -2.23 49.64 32.86
C LEU A 456 -1.86 49.66 34.35
N SER A 457 -2.79 49.30 35.25
CA SER A 457 -2.59 49.34 36.71
C SER A 457 -2.09 50.70 37.22
N LEU A 458 -2.65 51.79 36.70
CA LEU A 458 -2.23 53.15 37.04
C LEU A 458 -3.07 53.73 38.19
N PRO A 459 -2.52 54.65 39.01
CA PRO A 459 -3.34 55.51 39.86
C PRO A 459 -4.13 56.50 38.99
N ALA A 460 -5.28 56.96 39.48
CA ALA A 460 -6.18 57.89 38.78
C ALA A 460 -5.39 59.02 38.11
N ALA A 461 -5.46 59.08 36.77
CA ALA A 461 -4.63 59.95 35.95
C ALA A 461 -5.50 60.91 35.12
N SER A 462 -4.96 62.10 34.84
CA SER A 462 -5.60 63.07 33.94
C SER A 462 -5.53 62.62 32.48
N GLU A 463 -6.46 63.10 31.64
CA GLU A 463 -6.55 62.73 30.21
C GLU A 463 -5.21 62.91 29.45
N LYS A 464 -4.50 64.01 29.69
CA LYS A 464 -3.17 64.26 29.09
C LYS A 464 -2.12 63.25 29.56
N SER A 465 -2.19 62.82 30.82
CA SER A 465 -1.30 61.81 31.37
C SER A 465 -1.58 60.42 30.79
N ILE A 466 -2.85 60.12 30.50
CA ILE A 466 -3.27 58.86 29.89
C ILE A 466 -2.72 58.71 28.48
N ALA A 467 -2.77 59.76 27.64
CA ALA A 467 -2.16 59.75 26.31
C ALA A 467 -0.68 59.37 26.37
N SER A 468 0.11 60.11 27.17
CA SER A 468 1.56 59.88 27.27
C SER A 468 1.88 58.49 27.82
N LYS A 469 1.07 57.97 28.76
CA LYS A 469 1.27 56.64 29.36
C LYS A 469 0.85 55.51 28.42
N LEU A 470 -0.20 55.68 27.63
CA LEU A 470 -0.56 54.74 26.57
C LEU A 470 0.54 54.67 25.50
N ASP A 471 1.09 55.83 25.11
CA ASP A 471 2.19 55.88 24.14
C ASP A 471 3.45 55.20 24.67
N SER A 472 3.84 55.47 25.92
CA SER A 472 5.01 54.82 26.52
C SER A 472 4.79 53.32 26.72
N ALA A 473 3.61 52.89 27.16
CA ALA A 473 3.27 51.48 27.32
C ALA A 473 3.25 50.74 25.98
N THR A 474 2.71 51.36 24.93
CA THR A 474 2.70 50.79 23.57
C THR A 474 4.13 50.63 23.05
N LYS A 475 4.97 51.66 23.20
CA LYS A 475 6.38 51.60 22.77
C LYS A 475 7.16 50.53 23.53
N ALA A 476 7.01 50.46 24.86
CA ALA A 476 7.69 49.47 25.69
C ALA A 476 7.28 48.05 25.31
N LEU A 477 5.99 47.80 25.08
CA LEU A 477 5.49 46.50 24.64
C LEU A 477 5.93 46.15 23.22
N ASP A 478 5.99 47.11 22.30
CA ASP A 478 6.50 46.88 20.95
C ASP A 478 7.99 46.54 20.95
N GLU A 479 8.79 47.22 21.79
CA GLU A 479 10.20 46.90 22.01
C GLU A 479 10.38 45.51 22.63
N GLU A 480 9.57 45.16 23.64
CA GLU A 480 9.57 43.82 24.26
C GLU A 480 9.19 42.73 23.23
N VAL A 481 8.14 42.95 22.44
CA VAL A 481 7.71 42.02 21.39
C VAL A 481 8.80 41.85 20.33
N LYS A 482 9.49 42.93 19.92
CA LYS A 482 10.63 42.84 18.99
C LYS A 482 11.79 42.06 19.57
N ALA A 483 12.17 42.34 20.81
CA ALA A 483 13.24 41.62 21.50
C ALA A 483 12.92 40.12 21.62
N LEU A 484 11.72 39.77 22.08
CA LEU A 484 11.26 38.38 22.17
C LEU A 484 11.17 37.71 20.80
N THR A 485 10.72 38.42 19.76
CA THR A 485 10.68 37.88 18.40
C THR A 485 12.09 37.54 17.90
N ASN A 486 13.07 38.43 18.13
CA ASN A 486 14.46 38.15 17.78
C ASN A 486 15.01 36.94 18.56
N SER A 487 14.68 36.79 19.84
CA SER A 487 15.07 35.62 20.62
C SER A 487 14.42 34.32 20.11
N VAL A 488 13.18 34.37 19.62
CA VAL A 488 12.54 33.22 18.96
C VAL A 488 13.23 32.87 17.64
N VAL A 489 13.65 33.86 16.86
CA VAL A 489 14.42 33.63 15.62
C VAL A 489 15.73 32.89 15.93
N ILE A 490 16.48 33.33 16.94
CA ILE A 490 17.73 32.66 17.37
C ILE A 490 17.46 31.23 17.84
N LEU A 491 16.37 30.99 18.59
CA LEU A 491 15.95 29.65 18.98
C LEU A 491 15.65 28.78 17.76
N GLU A 492 14.86 29.27 16.81
CA GLU A 492 14.49 28.51 15.61
C GLU A 492 15.71 28.23 14.72
N GLU A 493 16.67 29.16 14.60
CA GLU A 493 17.94 28.92 13.92
C GLU A 493 18.73 27.79 14.60
N GLY A 494 18.82 27.80 15.93
CA GLY A 494 19.47 26.73 16.70
C GLY A 494 18.78 25.37 16.55
N LEU A 495 17.44 25.35 16.53
CA LEU A 495 16.67 24.13 16.31
C LEU A 495 16.76 23.63 14.86
N ALA A 496 16.83 24.52 13.88
CA ALA A 496 17.01 24.17 12.47
C ALA A 496 18.38 23.52 12.21
N ASP A 497 19.45 24.00 12.85
CA ASP A 497 20.76 23.33 12.82
C ASP A 497 20.67 21.91 13.40
N MET A 498 19.98 21.74 14.54
CA MET A 498 19.77 20.42 15.15
C MET A 498 18.92 19.49 14.28
N GLU A 499 17.89 20.00 13.61
CA GLU A 499 17.09 19.22 12.65
C GLU A 499 17.90 18.81 11.43
N THR A 500 18.76 19.70 10.92
CA THR A 500 19.65 19.41 9.79
C THR A 500 20.63 18.29 10.16
N ARG A 501 21.23 18.36 11.35
CA ARG A 501 22.10 17.30 11.87
C ARG A 501 21.33 16.00 12.12
N HIS A 502 20.12 16.08 12.64
CA HIS A 502 19.25 14.91 12.83
C HIS A 502 18.92 14.22 11.50
N ALA A 503 18.58 15.02 10.47
CA ALA A 503 18.31 14.53 9.13
C ALA A 503 19.56 13.88 8.53
N ALA A 504 20.73 14.51 8.67
CA ALA A 504 22.01 13.96 8.23
C ALA A 504 22.33 12.59 8.87
N ILE A 505 22.09 12.43 10.17
CA ILE A 505 22.27 11.14 10.87
C ILE A 505 21.29 10.09 10.34
N ARG A 506 20.02 10.48 10.13
CA ARG A 506 18.97 9.56 9.67
C ARG A 506 19.13 9.15 8.21
N GLU A 507 19.53 10.06 7.34
CA GLU A 507 19.64 9.83 5.89
C GLU A 507 21.03 9.28 5.52
N GLY A 508 22.07 9.64 6.28
CA GLY A 508 23.43 9.13 6.11
C GLY A 508 23.67 7.84 6.91
N LEU A 509 23.78 7.93 8.24
CA LEU A 509 24.27 6.81 9.05
C LEU A 509 23.26 5.65 9.18
N MET A 510 21.98 5.96 9.39
CA MET A 510 20.96 4.92 9.56
C MET A 510 20.72 4.12 8.27
N THR A 511 20.92 4.71 7.10
CA THR A 511 20.75 4.00 5.81
C THR A 511 21.90 3.04 5.51
N VAL A 512 23.10 3.32 6.04
CA VAL A 512 24.27 2.43 5.93
C VAL A 512 24.10 1.18 6.81
N GLU A 513 23.60 1.35 8.03
CA GLU A 513 23.46 0.26 9.02
C GLU A 513 22.18 -0.58 8.83
N SER A 514 21.06 0.03 8.42
CA SER A 514 19.79 -0.71 8.26
C SER A 514 19.68 -1.51 6.95
N GLY A 515 20.61 -1.31 6.03
CA GLY A 515 20.50 -1.82 4.67
C GLY A 515 19.24 -1.30 3.95
N PRO A 516 19.05 -1.63 2.67
CA PRO A 516 17.95 -1.10 1.84
C PRO A 516 16.56 -1.69 2.16
N HIS A 517 16.27 -2.03 3.41
CA HIS A 517 14.98 -2.61 3.82
C HIS A 517 14.19 -1.82 4.89
N CYS A 518 14.66 -0.65 5.33
CA CYS A 518 13.97 0.11 6.38
C CYS A 518 13.22 1.38 5.93
N GLN A 519 13.13 1.71 4.63
CA GLN A 519 12.41 2.92 4.19
C GLN A 519 10.97 2.71 3.70
N ASP A 520 10.49 1.49 3.51
CA ASP A 520 9.12 1.25 3.03
C ASP A 520 8.14 0.86 4.15
N HIS A 521 7.83 1.84 5.01
CA HIS A 521 6.55 1.83 5.75
C HIS A 521 5.43 2.34 4.83
N PHE A 522 5.13 1.66 3.70
CA PHE A 522 3.91 1.90 2.92
C PHE A 522 3.61 0.81 1.87
N LEU A 523 3.59 -0.48 2.24
CA LEU A 523 2.86 -1.50 1.49
C LEU A 523 2.22 -2.53 2.44
N PRO A 524 0.88 -2.60 2.54
CA PRO A 524 0.23 -3.71 3.21
C PRO A 524 0.18 -4.93 2.27
N ALA A 525 0.38 -6.11 2.86
CA ALA A 525 0.00 -7.42 2.34
C ALA A 525 0.86 -8.06 1.22
N ILE A 526 2.10 -8.46 1.53
CA ILE A 526 2.68 -9.72 1.02
C ILE A 526 3.56 -10.34 2.12
N SER A 527 2.97 -10.83 3.22
CA SER A 527 3.71 -11.56 4.26
C SER A 527 3.00 -12.84 4.73
N LEU A 528 2.34 -13.55 3.81
CA LEU A 528 1.88 -14.92 4.01
C LEU A 528 2.27 -15.73 2.77
N GLY A 529 3.47 -16.32 2.81
CA GLY A 529 3.97 -17.17 1.72
C GLY A 529 5.40 -17.67 1.90
N LEU A 530 6.19 -17.09 2.82
CA LEU A 530 7.61 -17.41 2.97
C LEU A 530 8.02 -18.08 4.29
N ALA A 531 7.08 -18.29 5.22
CA ALA A 531 7.35 -19.00 6.49
C ALA A 531 7.01 -20.51 6.46
N GLY A 532 6.55 -21.07 5.33
CA GLY A 532 6.18 -22.48 5.20
C GLY A 532 7.22 -23.39 4.54
N LEU A 533 8.34 -22.87 4.05
CA LEU A 533 9.25 -23.61 3.14
C LEU A 533 10.66 -23.89 3.71
N ILE A 534 10.91 -23.60 4.98
CA ILE A 534 12.24 -23.82 5.62
C ILE A 534 12.23 -25.02 6.61
N SER A 535 11.11 -25.73 6.77
CA SER A 535 11.03 -26.95 7.58
C SER A 535 10.57 -28.15 6.75
N SER A 536 11.45 -28.66 5.87
CA SER A 536 11.51 -30.08 5.48
C SER A 536 12.62 -30.29 4.46
N GLY A 537 13.84 -30.47 4.94
CA GLY A 537 14.94 -31.04 4.16
C GLY A 537 14.72 -32.52 3.89
N ARG A 538 13.75 -32.86 3.04
CA ARG A 538 13.65 -34.18 2.40
C ARG A 538 13.36 -33.99 0.92
N PRO A 539 14.16 -34.56 0.00
CA PRO A 539 13.78 -34.63 -1.39
C PRO A 539 12.49 -35.46 -1.50
N GLU A 540 11.46 -34.92 -2.13
CA GLU A 540 10.24 -35.67 -2.45
C GLU A 540 10.60 -36.93 -3.26
N PRO A 541 10.08 -38.11 -2.91
CA PRO A 541 10.27 -39.31 -3.71
C PRO A 541 9.50 -39.18 -5.02
N PRO A 542 9.96 -39.83 -6.11
CA PRO A 542 9.23 -39.81 -7.38
C PRO A 542 7.84 -40.43 -7.21
N PRO A 543 6.84 -39.98 -7.99
CA PRO A 543 5.47 -40.45 -7.85
C PRO A 543 5.38 -41.98 -8.09
N PRO A 544 4.53 -42.71 -7.33
CA PRO A 544 4.43 -44.15 -7.47
C PRO A 544 3.88 -44.51 -8.86
N PHE A 545 4.52 -45.51 -9.49
CA PHE A 545 4.03 -46.14 -10.71
C PHE A 545 2.54 -46.52 -10.56
N ARG A 546 1.67 -45.81 -11.28
CA ARG A 546 0.27 -46.22 -11.46
C ARG A 546 0.24 -47.59 -12.14
N ARG A 547 -0.13 -48.62 -11.38
CA ARG A 547 -0.57 -49.91 -11.93
C ARG A 547 -1.72 -49.64 -12.89
N LEU A 548 -1.53 -49.94 -14.17
CA LEU A 548 -2.60 -50.08 -15.15
C LEU A 548 -3.47 -51.26 -14.74
N SER A 549 -4.63 -50.97 -14.15
CA SER A 549 -5.72 -51.93 -14.00
C SER A 549 -6.36 -52.17 -15.36
N ARG A 550 -6.36 -53.43 -15.81
CA ARG A 550 -7.18 -53.88 -16.94
C ARG A 550 -8.64 -53.70 -16.56
N ARG A 551 -9.33 -52.75 -17.21
CA ARG A 551 -10.79 -52.68 -17.22
C ARG A 551 -11.29 -53.43 -18.45
N SER A 552 -11.89 -54.59 -18.21
CA SER A 552 -12.68 -55.34 -19.18
C SER A 552 -13.92 -54.52 -19.58
N GLY A 553 -14.01 -54.14 -20.85
CA GLY A 553 -15.21 -53.59 -21.46
C GLY A 553 -15.67 -54.50 -22.60
N ARG A 554 -16.78 -55.20 -22.36
CA ARG A 554 -17.65 -55.80 -23.39
C ARG A 554 -17.96 -54.77 -24.47
N THR A 555 -17.95 -55.18 -25.73
CA THR A 555 -18.86 -54.64 -26.75
C THR A 555 -19.38 -55.79 -27.60
N SER A 556 -20.70 -55.86 -27.64
CA SER A 556 -21.55 -56.64 -28.51
C SER A 556 -21.73 -55.91 -29.84
N ALA A 557 -21.50 -56.62 -30.95
CA ALA A 557 -22.28 -56.60 -32.19
C ALA A 557 -21.87 -57.83 -33.00
#